data_AF-A0A8S3G8I4-F1
#
_entry.id   AF-A0A8S3G8I4-F1
#
_cell.length_a   1.000
_cell.length_b   1.000
_cell.length_c   1.000
_cell.angle_alpha   90.00
_cell.angle_beta   90.00
_cell.angle_gamma   90.00
#
_symmetry.space_group_name_H-M   'P 1'
#
loop_
_entity.id
_entity.type
_entity.pdbx_description
1 polymer ?
#
loop_
_entity_poly.entity_id
_entity_poly.type
_entity_poly.pdbx_seq_one_letter_code
_entity_poly.pdbx_strand_id
1 'polypeptide(L)'
;SIGMAKAALEAMNGFNLYGDQGANWSVVYVDVDAHNRNRTTLDTLLPRESASKNTDAALLLTISWPTFAIHDSTLVQTTTRKCIRKLRGTHGFKRFLRDGQYTDLESKDQRFYETTEMKVEFV
;
A
#
# COMPACT_ATOMS: atom_id res chain seq x y z
N SER A 1 -4.93 -2.43 -0.69
CA SER A 1 -4.90 -3.28 0.52
C SER A 1 -4.24 -4.64 0.31
N ILE A 2 -3.99 -5.10 -0.93
CA ILE A 2 -3.47 -6.45 -1.20
C ILE A 2 -2.13 -6.77 -0.54
N GLY A 3 -1.23 -5.78 -0.41
CA GLY A 3 0.06 -6.01 0.27
C GLY A 3 -0.06 -6.26 1.76
N MET A 4 -0.98 -5.58 2.46
CA MET A 4 -1.27 -5.89 3.87
C MET A 4 -1.88 -7.28 4.03
N ALA A 5 -2.80 -7.67 3.15
CA ALA A 5 -3.36 -9.02 3.16
C ALA A 5 -2.27 -10.07 2.92
N LYS A 6 -1.38 -9.86 1.93
CA LYS A 6 -0.27 -10.76 1.64
C LYS A 6 0.68 -10.93 2.83
N ALA A 7 1.08 -9.84 3.48
CA ALA A 7 1.93 -9.90 4.67
C ALA A 7 1.24 -10.56 5.87
N ALA A 8 -0.05 -10.32 6.08
CA ALA A 8 -0.82 -10.99 7.12
C ALA A 8 -0.90 -12.51 6.88
N LEU A 9 -1.13 -12.93 5.64
CA LEU A 9 -1.11 -14.33 5.24
C LEU A 9 0.26 -14.98 5.52
N GLU A 10 1.36 -14.27 5.26
CA GLU A 10 2.71 -14.73 5.59
C GLU A 10 2.93 -14.87 7.10
N ALA A 11 2.49 -13.87 7.88
CA ALA A 11 2.68 -13.86 9.32
C ALA A 11 1.82 -14.90 10.05
N MET A 12 0.60 -15.17 9.56
CA MET A 12 -0.32 -16.14 10.17
C MET A 12 0.03 -17.59 9.84
N ASN A 13 0.71 -17.85 8.72
CA ASN A 13 0.96 -19.22 8.30
C ASN A 13 1.93 -19.93 9.27
N GLY A 14 1.44 -20.96 9.94
CA GLY A 14 2.18 -21.68 10.97
C GLY A 14 2.13 -21.01 12.35
N PHE A 15 1.31 -19.96 12.52
CA PHE A 15 1.16 -19.29 13.81
C PHE A 15 0.28 -20.12 14.75
N ASN A 16 0.82 -20.47 15.93
CA ASN A 16 0.08 -21.17 16.97
C ASN A 16 -0.58 -20.16 17.93
N LEU A 17 -1.91 -20.18 18.00
CA LEU A 17 -2.71 -19.22 18.78
C LEU A 17 -2.42 -19.25 20.28
N TYR A 18 -1.96 -20.39 20.81
CA TYR A 18 -1.63 -20.57 22.23
C TYR A 18 -0.13 -20.71 22.50
N GLY A 19 0.72 -20.41 21.49
CA GLY A 19 2.17 -20.54 21.61
C GLY A 19 2.59 -21.95 22.04
N ASP A 20 3.47 -22.04 23.03
CA ASP A 20 4.04 -23.30 23.52
C ASP A 20 3.02 -24.23 24.20
N GLN A 21 1.87 -23.69 24.63
CA GLN A 21 0.78 -24.46 25.23
C GLN A 21 -0.23 -24.97 24.18
N GLY A 22 -0.06 -24.58 22.92
CA GLY A 22 -0.96 -24.97 21.85
C GLY A 22 -0.68 -26.35 21.29
N ALA A 23 -1.71 -26.95 20.71
CA ALA A 23 -1.62 -28.25 20.05
C ALA A 23 -1.77 -28.09 18.53
N ASN A 24 -1.58 -29.16 17.76
CA ASN A 24 -1.59 -29.08 16.29
C ASN A 24 -2.88 -28.47 15.69
N TRP A 25 -4.01 -28.55 16.41
CA TRP A 25 -5.29 -28.00 15.98
C TRP A 25 -5.44 -26.48 16.25
N SER A 26 -4.53 -25.86 17.01
CA SER A 26 -4.50 -24.42 17.25
C SER A 26 -3.54 -23.67 16.33
N VAL A 27 -2.97 -24.35 15.33
CA VAL A 27 -2.09 -23.75 14.32
C VAL A 27 -2.92 -23.24 13.15
N VAL A 28 -2.73 -21.97 12.80
CA VAL A 28 -3.36 -21.37 11.61
C VAL A 28 -2.53 -21.71 10.39
N TYR A 29 -3.16 -22.34 9.40
CA TYR A 29 -2.58 -22.59 8.09
C TYR A 29 -3.29 -21.74 7.04
N VAL A 30 -2.49 -21.22 6.11
CA VAL A 30 -2.98 -20.34 5.07
C VAL A 30 -2.93 -21.04 3.71
N ASP A 31 -3.90 -20.74 2.86
CA ASP A 31 -3.89 -21.16 1.46
C ASP A 31 -2.70 -20.54 0.70
N VAL A 32 -1.76 -21.41 0.32
CA VAL A 32 -0.54 -21.05 -0.40
C VAL A 32 -0.86 -20.49 -1.79
N ASP A 33 -1.94 -20.93 -2.42
CA ASP A 33 -2.33 -20.41 -3.73
C ASP A 33 -2.85 -18.97 -3.63
N ALA A 34 -3.64 -18.68 -2.59
CA ALA A 34 -4.10 -17.32 -2.32
C ALA A 34 -2.93 -16.37 -2.05
N HIS A 35 -1.92 -16.81 -1.28
CA HIS A 35 -0.69 -16.05 -1.05
C HIS A 35 0.07 -15.78 -2.35
N ASN A 36 0.30 -16.80 -3.18
CA ASN A 36 1.04 -16.67 -4.43
C ASN A 36 0.35 -15.76 -5.44
N ARG A 37 -0.99 -15.85 -5.55
CA ARG A 37 -1.79 -14.93 -6.37
C ARG A 37 -1.61 -13.49 -5.90
N ASN A 38 -1.75 -13.24 -4.59
CA ASN A 38 -1.59 -11.89 -4.03
C ASN A 38 -0.19 -11.32 -4.26
N ARG A 39 0.86 -12.16 -4.10
CA ARG A 39 2.24 -11.79 -4.41
C ARG A 39 2.39 -11.37 -5.87
N THR A 40 1.92 -12.20 -6.79
CA THR A 40 2.05 -11.94 -8.24
C THR A 40 1.32 -10.67 -8.64
N THR A 41 0.09 -10.47 -8.15
CA THR A 41 -0.67 -9.24 -8.40
C THR A 41 0.03 -8.01 -7.81
N LEU A 42 0.62 -8.11 -6.61
CA LEU A 42 1.31 -6.97 -6.02
C LEU A 42 2.61 -6.63 -6.78
N ASP A 43 3.41 -7.63 -7.13
CA ASP A 43 4.68 -7.45 -7.86
C ASP A 43 4.43 -6.81 -9.24
N THR A 44 3.33 -7.18 -9.92
CA THR A 44 2.93 -6.63 -11.22
C THR A 44 2.36 -5.22 -11.14
N LEU A 45 1.74 -4.84 -10.01
CA LEU A 45 1.20 -3.49 -9.83
C LEU A 45 2.30 -2.48 -9.52
N LEU A 46 3.29 -2.85 -8.71
CA LEU A 46 4.34 -1.92 -8.31
C LEU A 46 5.19 -1.44 -9.50
N PRO A 47 5.60 -0.17 -9.53
CA PRO A 47 5.53 0.83 -8.46
C PRO A 47 4.25 1.70 -8.52
N ARG A 48 3.13 1.16 -9.00
CA ARG A 48 1.82 1.81 -8.96
C ARG A 48 0.99 1.29 -7.80
N GLU A 49 0.05 2.10 -7.35
CA GLU A 49 -0.91 1.69 -6.31
C GLU A 49 -1.99 0.78 -6.91
N SER A 50 -2.51 1.13 -8.08
CA SER A 50 -3.53 0.35 -8.78
C SER A 50 -3.54 0.63 -10.29
N ALA A 51 -4.42 -0.07 -11.02
CA ALA A 51 -4.63 0.14 -12.44
C ALA A 51 -5.14 1.55 -12.77
N SER A 52 -5.88 2.19 -11.87
CA SER A 52 -6.43 3.55 -12.04
C SER A 52 -5.64 4.64 -11.31
N LYS A 53 -4.88 4.31 -10.26
CA LYS A 53 -4.06 5.29 -9.51
C LYS A 53 -2.56 5.08 -9.75
N ASN A 54 -1.84 6.19 -9.93
CA ASN A 54 -0.43 6.12 -10.31
C ASN A 54 0.51 5.90 -9.11
N THR A 55 0.51 6.76 -8.10
CA THR A 55 1.42 6.66 -6.94
C THR A 55 0.76 7.28 -5.72
N ASP A 56 0.91 6.60 -4.59
CA ASP A 56 0.32 6.93 -3.29
C ASP A 56 1.39 6.70 -2.20
N ALA A 57 1.39 7.51 -1.15
CA ALA A 57 2.30 7.39 -0.02
C ALA A 57 2.06 6.11 0.79
N ALA A 58 0.84 5.54 0.75
CA ALA A 58 0.51 4.26 1.36
C ALA A 58 1.35 3.09 0.80
N LEU A 59 1.95 3.25 -0.39
CA LEU A 59 2.90 2.28 -0.93
C LEU A 59 4.14 2.13 -0.05
N LEU A 60 4.58 3.20 0.62
CA LEU A 60 5.71 3.13 1.54
C LEU A 60 5.41 2.16 2.69
N LEU A 61 4.25 2.31 3.35
CA LEU A 61 3.83 1.39 4.41
C LEU A 61 3.67 -0.06 3.94
N THR A 62 3.34 -0.25 2.66
CA THR A 62 3.19 -1.58 2.05
C THR A 62 4.54 -2.27 1.84
N ILE A 63 5.57 -1.53 1.41
CA ILE A 63 6.91 -2.07 1.13
C ILE A 63 7.85 -1.99 2.35
N SER A 64 7.51 -1.22 3.38
CA SER A 64 8.31 -1.03 4.59
C SER A 64 7.52 -1.39 5.86
N TRP A 65 8.00 -0.96 7.03
CA TRP A 65 7.26 -1.09 8.29
C TRP A 65 5.87 -0.46 8.17
N PRO A 66 4.80 -1.14 8.62
CA PRO A 66 4.79 -2.43 9.32
C PRO A 66 4.64 -3.67 8.41
N THR A 67 4.45 -3.51 7.10
CA THR A 67 3.92 -4.57 6.24
C THR A 67 4.98 -5.46 5.62
N PHE A 68 6.08 -4.90 5.10
CA PHE A 68 7.13 -5.65 4.38
C PHE A 68 6.59 -6.63 3.32
N ALA A 69 5.58 -6.21 2.54
CA ALA A 69 4.89 -7.10 1.61
C ALA A 69 5.74 -7.53 0.39
N ILE A 70 6.94 -6.99 0.19
CA ILE A 70 7.76 -7.23 -1.00
C ILE A 70 9.10 -7.83 -0.60
N HIS A 71 9.46 -8.93 -1.26
CA HIS A 71 10.74 -9.62 -1.05
C HIS A 71 11.82 -9.17 -2.03
N ASP A 72 11.45 -8.63 -3.19
CA ASP A 72 12.40 -8.11 -4.18
C ASP A 72 12.90 -6.70 -3.80
N SER A 73 14.16 -6.63 -3.39
CA SER A 73 14.83 -5.38 -3.03
C SER A 73 14.85 -4.34 -4.16
N THR A 74 14.91 -4.76 -5.42
CA THR A 74 14.95 -3.85 -6.57
C THR A 74 13.60 -3.15 -6.76
N LEU A 75 12.51 -3.89 -6.56
CA LEU A 75 11.14 -3.37 -6.61
C LEU A 75 10.85 -2.44 -5.44
N VAL A 76 11.32 -2.79 -4.22
CA VAL A 76 11.26 -1.90 -3.04
C VAL A 76 11.98 -0.59 -3.32
N GLN A 77 13.21 -0.63 -3.81
CA GLN A 77 13.98 0.57 -4.12
C GLN A 77 13.31 1.42 -5.21
N THR A 78 12.84 0.80 -6.28
CA THR A 78 12.18 1.49 -7.40
C THR A 78 10.90 2.18 -6.94
N THR A 79 10.08 1.49 -6.15
CA THR A 79 8.85 2.03 -5.56
C THR A 79 9.14 3.17 -4.60
N THR A 80 10.12 3.00 -3.71
CA THR A 80 10.56 4.03 -2.76
C THR A 80 11.03 5.29 -3.48
N ARG A 81 11.92 5.15 -4.48
CA ARG A 81 12.42 6.28 -5.29
C ARG A 81 11.29 7.01 -6.00
N LYS A 82 10.31 6.26 -6.56
CA LYS A 82 9.16 6.86 -7.23
C LYS A 82 8.30 7.67 -6.25
N CYS A 83 8.02 7.13 -5.06
CA CYS A 83 7.26 7.81 -4.02
C CYS A 83 7.97 9.09 -3.56
N ILE A 84 9.27 9.01 -3.25
CA ILE A 84 10.08 10.18 -2.88
C ILE A 84 10.05 11.24 -3.97
N ARG A 85 10.32 10.86 -5.22
CA ARG A 85 10.37 11.80 -6.35
C ARG A 85 9.03 12.50 -6.61
N LYS A 86 7.90 11.83 -6.40
CA LYS A 86 6.58 12.33 -6.79
C LYS A 86 5.79 12.97 -5.64
N LEU A 87 6.02 12.53 -4.42
CA LEU A 87 5.17 12.88 -3.28
C LEU A 87 5.91 13.69 -2.20
N ARG A 88 7.25 13.69 -2.16
CA ARG A 88 8.01 14.49 -1.20
C ARG A 88 7.77 15.98 -1.43
N GLY A 89 7.42 16.70 -0.36
CA GLY A 89 7.37 18.16 -0.26
C GLY A 89 8.33 18.68 0.80
N THR A 90 8.19 19.95 1.18
CA THR A 90 9.02 20.61 2.19
C THR A 90 8.79 20.09 3.61
N HIS A 91 7.54 19.77 3.95
CA HIS A 91 7.13 19.36 5.30
C HIS A 91 6.69 17.89 5.41
N GLY A 92 7.02 17.04 4.42
CA GLY A 92 6.62 15.63 4.44
C GLY A 92 6.27 15.09 3.06
N PHE A 93 5.27 14.23 3.00
CA PHE A 93 4.79 13.59 1.77
C PHE A 93 3.32 13.94 1.52
N LYS A 94 2.96 14.22 0.27
CA LYS A 94 1.57 14.24 -0.19
C LYS A 94 0.99 12.84 -0.09
N ARG A 95 -0.30 12.70 0.22
CA ARG A 95 -0.93 11.37 0.31
C ARG A 95 -0.93 10.68 -1.05
N PHE A 96 -1.32 11.40 -2.10
CA PHE A 96 -1.28 10.94 -3.48
C PHE A 96 -1.05 12.11 -4.43
N LEU A 97 -0.90 11.82 -5.72
CA LEU A 97 -0.74 12.87 -6.73
C LEU A 97 -2.00 13.74 -6.81
N ARG A 98 -1.82 15.07 -6.83
CA ARG A 98 -2.91 16.06 -6.83
C ARG A 98 -3.78 16.02 -5.57
N ASP A 99 -3.18 15.63 -4.45
CA ASP A 99 -3.77 15.84 -3.14
C ASP A 99 -3.99 17.35 -2.91
N GLY A 100 -5.25 17.77 -2.87
CA GLY A 100 -5.67 19.16 -2.65
C GLY A 100 -5.73 19.54 -1.18
N GLN A 101 -5.50 18.58 -0.27
CA GLN A 101 -5.68 18.84 1.15
C GLN A 101 -4.63 19.82 1.67
N TYR A 102 -5.10 20.80 2.43
CA TYR A 102 -4.34 21.91 2.97
C TYR A 102 -3.67 22.80 1.91
N THR A 103 -4.19 22.79 0.67
CA THR A 103 -3.80 23.77 -0.36
C THR A 103 -4.75 24.96 -0.32
N ASP A 104 -4.31 26.11 -0.87
CA ASP A 104 -5.16 27.31 -0.97
C ASP A 104 -6.43 27.09 -1.80
N LEU A 105 -6.47 26.02 -2.61
CA LEU A 105 -7.62 25.61 -3.40
C LEU A 105 -8.66 24.83 -2.58
N GLU A 106 -8.34 24.39 -1.36
CA GLU A 106 -9.27 23.63 -0.51
C GLU A 106 -10.27 24.56 0.18
N SER A 107 -11.56 24.36 -0.12
CA SER A 107 -12.65 25.03 0.59
C SER A 107 -12.78 24.49 2.02
N LYS A 108 -12.61 25.36 3.02
CA LYS A 108 -12.72 25.00 4.45
C LYS A 108 -14.14 24.59 4.86
N ASP A 109 -15.13 25.00 4.08
CA ASP A 109 -16.54 24.78 4.36
C ASP A 109 -17.07 23.48 3.72
N GLN A 110 -16.25 22.81 2.89
CA GLN A 110 -16.63 21.58 2.19
C GLN A 110 -15.85 20.38 2.70
N ARG A 111 -16.56 19.29 3.00
CA ARG A 111 -15.96 18.05 3.51
C ARG A 111 -15.43 17.14 2.39
N PHE A 112 -15.99 17.24 1.18
CA PHE A 112 -15.66 16.38 0.06
C PHE A 112 -15.39 17.25 -1.17
N TYR A 113 -14.38 16.88 -1.96
CA TYR A 113 -14.12 17.52 -3.24
C TYR A 113 -15.26 17.24 -4.23
N GLU A 114 -15.59 18.26 -5.01
CA GLU A 114 -16.52 18.10 -6.12
C GLU A 114 -15.89 17.22 -7.22
N THR A 115 -16.74 16.53 -7.98
CA THR A 115 -16.25 15.59 -9.02
C THR A 115 -15.43 16.29 -10.10
N THR A 116 -15.66 17.59 -10.30
CA THR A 116 -14.93 18.47 -11.22
C THR A 116 -13.56 18.89 -10.69
N GLU A 117 -13.38 19.03 -9.38
CA GLU A 117 -12.14 19.50 -8.76
C GLU A 117 -11.00 18.49 -8.86
N MET A 118 -11.33 17.21 -9.02
CA MET A 118 -10.35 16.13 -9.19
C MET A 118 -10.13 15.72 -10.66
N LYS A 119 -10.83 16.34 -11.63
CA LYS A 119 -10.69 15.97 -13.05
C LYS A 119 -9.43 16.56 -13.66
N VAL A 120 -8.82 15.77 -14.53
CA VAL A 120 -7.73 16.22 -15.40
C VAL A 120 -8.38 16.84 -16.64
N GLU A 121 -8.42 18.16 -16.75
CA GLU A 121 -8.45 18.74 -18.09
C GLU A 121 -7.05 18.55 -18.68
N PHE A 122 -6.97 17.76 -19.74
CA PHE A 122 -5.79 17.74 -20.61
C PHE A 122 -5.86 19.05 -21.41
N VAL A 123 -5.11 20.05 -20.97
CA VAL A 123 -4.75 21.22 -21.79
C VAL A 123 -3.37 20.97 -22.37
#